data_AF-A0A4Q6CJS8-F1
#
_entry.id   AF-A0A4Q6CJS8-F1
#
_cell.length_a   1.000
_cell.length_b   1.000
_cell.length_c   1.000
_cell.angle_alpha   90.00
_cell.angle_beta   90.00
_cell.angle_gamma   90.00
#
_symmetry.space_group_name_H-M   'P 1'
#
loop_
_entity.id
_entity.type
_entity.pdbx_description
1 polymer ?
#
loop_
_entity_poly.entity_id
_entity_poly.type
_entity_poly.pdbx_seq_one_letter_code
_entity_poly.pdbx_strand_id
1 'polypeptide(L)'
;MTSVKGAGLSSPQQDVIYPKLTFAKGLYNNVDIFLHFTPFRRQDEISLYGGMVRWGFYQGRYLPVSASVLFHGNSGNIGNVLTTKTFGADLMGGISVNQISIFAGFGFIQSNGVFTGGTNGVAGGSESKETVTGLHTVVGANLRLYDAAFLALQIDRTEVPVLSGKLGFRF
;
A
#
# COMPACT_ATOMS: atom_id res chain seq x y z
N MET A 1 -12.98 9.75 45.60
CA MET A 1 -13.18 9.59 44.14
C MET A 1 -12.15 10.46 43.43
N THR A 2 -11.04 9.84 43.04
CA THR A 2 -9.90 10.49 42.38
C THR A 2 -10.18 10.57 40.88
N SER A 3 -10.30 11.79 40.36
CA SER A 3 -10.42 12.08 38.93
C SER A 3 -9.03 12.07 38.30
N VAL A 4 -8.81 11.14 37.37
CA VAL A 4 -7.61 11.11 36.52
C VAL A 4 -7.88 12.00 35.31
N LYS A 5 -7.28 13.20 35.32
CA LYS A 5 -7.23 14.12 34.17
C LYS A 5 -6.36 13.52 33.07
N GLY A 6 -6.80 13.74 31.82
CA GLY A 6 -6.27 13.12 30.60
C GLY A 6 -4.75 13.18 30.42
N ALA A 7 -4.19 12.02 30.12
CA ALA A 7 -2.91 11.91 29.42
C ALA A 7 -3.10 12.42 27.98
N GLY A 8 -2.11 13.15 27.50
CA GLY A 8 -2.17 14.05 26.35
C GLY A 8 -2.78 13.44 25.09
N LEU A 9 -3.66 14.21 24.47
CA LEU A 9 -4.03 14.03 23.07
C LEU A 9 -2.75 14.19 22.25
N SER A 10 -2.28 13.10 21.65
CA SER A 10 -1.28 13.11 20.59
C SER A 10 -1.67 14.18 19.56
N SER A 11 -0.73 15.05 19.20
CA SER A 11 -0.90 16.08 18.16
C SER A 11 -1.70 15.55 16.96
N PRO A 12 -2.55 16.38 16.31
CA PRO A 12 -3.30 15.94 15.14
C PRO A 12 -2.35 15.38 14.09
N GLN A 13 -2.46 14.08 13.84
CA GLN A 13 -1.70 13.39 12.81
C GLN A 13 -2.15 13.94 11.45
N GLN A 14 -1.23 14.59 10.73
CA GLN A 14 -1.53 15.19 9.45
C GLN A 14 -1.68 14.09 8.39
N ASP A 15 -2.82 14.06 7.71
CA ASP A 15 -3.05 13.15 6.58
C ASP A 15 -2.16 13.56 5.40
N VAL A 16 -1.40 12.60 4.88
CA VAL A 16 -0.52 12.81 3.73
C VAL A 16 -1.15 12.16 2.51
N ILE A 17 -1.42 12.96 1.47
CA ILE A 17 -1.99 12.50 0.20
C ILE A 17 -0.94 12.69 -0.88
N TYR A 18 -0.57 11.61 -1.56
CA TYR A 18 0.40 11.66 -2.66
C TYR A 18 -0.11 10.89 -3.88
N PRO A 19 0.11 11.41 -5.11
CA PRO A 19 -0.26 10.69 -6.32
C PRO A 19 0.71 9.55 -6.59
N LYS A 20 0.21 8.48 -7.21
CA LYS A 20 1.02 7.32 -7.61
C LYS A 20 0.67 6.94 -9.04
N LEU A 21 1.68 6.87 -9.89
CA LEU A 21 1.57 6.31 -11.23
C LEU A 21 1.88 4.82 -11.15
N THR A 22 1.03 3.99 -11.74
CA THR A 22 1.19 2.52 -11.74
C THR A 22 1.10 2.02 -13.17
N PHE A 23 2.09 1.23 -13.58
CA PHE A 23 2.11 0.47 -14.81
C PHE A 23 1.93 -1.01 -14.45
N ALA A 24 1.05 -1.69 -15.17
CA ALA A 24 0.71 -3.08 -14.91
C ALA A 24 0.74 -3.88 -16.20
N LYS A 25 1.24 -5.11 -16.12
CA LYS A 25 1.21 -6.05 -17.24
C LYS A 25 0.88 -7.45 -16.75
N GLY A 26 -0.13 -8.05 -17.38
CA GLY A 26 -0.42 -9.47 -17.24
C GLY A 26 0.54 -10.31 -18.08
N LEU A 27 1.01 -11.40 -17.49
CA LEU A 27 1.88 -12.41 -18.08
C LEU A 27 1.17 -13.76 -18.12
N TYR A 28 1.84 -14.75 -18.70
CA TYR A 28 1.34 -16.12 -18.75
C TYR A 28 1.17 -16.71 -17.33
N ASN A 29 0.31 -17.73 -17.18
CA ASN A 29 0.01 -18.39 -15.91
C ASN A 29 -0.57 -17.47 -14.81
N ASN A 30 -1.42 -16.51 -15.18
CA ASN A 30 -2.10 -15.60 -14.24
C ASN A 30 -1.14 -14.84 -13.33
N VAL A 31 0.04 -14.51 -13.84
CA VAL A 31 1.01 -13.66 -13.15
C VAL A 31 0.84 -12.24 -13.66
N ASP A 32 0.68 -11.28 -12.76
CA ASP A 32 0.70 -9.86 -13.11
C ASP A 32 1.89 -9.19 -12.43
N ILE A 33 2.57 -8.32 -13.17
CA ILE A 33 3.63 -7.46 -12.63
C ILE A 33 3.14 -6.03 -12.64
N PHE A 34 3.40 -5.33 -11.56
CA PHE A 34 3.08 -3.92 -11.40
C PHE A 34 4.33 -3.17 -10.95
N LEU A 35 4.55 -2.02 -11.56
CA LEU A 35 5.56 -1.06 -11.16
C LEU A 35 4.86 0.25 -10.87
N HIS A 36 5.28 0.93 -9.82
CA HIS A 36 4.70 2.20 -9.47
C HIS A 36 5.71 3.18 -8.90
N PHE A 37 5.44 4.45 -9.07
CA PHE A 37 6.24 5.52 -8.50
C PHE A 37 5.40 6.77 -8.26
N THR A 38 5.85 7.59 -7.33
CA THR A 38 5.34 8.93 -7.09
C THR A 38 6.34 9.91 -7.69
N PRO A 39 5.92 10.74 -8.68
CA PRO A 39 6.81 11.75 -9.24
C PRO A 39 7.23 12.72 -8.13
N PHE A 40 8.53 13.03 -8.07
CA PHE A 40 9.07 13.90 -7.03
C PHE A 40 8.45 15.30 -7.11
N ARG A 41 7.91 15.78 -5.99
CA ARG A 41 7.41 17.15 -5.82
C ARG A 41 8.23 17.84 -4.76
N ARG A 42 8.86 18.96 -5.10
CA ARG A 42 9.73 19.73 -4.17
C ARG A 42 8.99 20.21 -2.91
N GLN A 43 7.67 20.38 -2.97
CA GLN A 43 6.87 20.83 -1.82
C GLN A 43 6.66 19.72 -0.78
N ASP A 44 6.50 18.49 -1.23
CA ASP A 44 6.22 17.35 -0.34
C ASP A 44 7.51 16.63 0.08
N GLU A 45 8.59 16.79 -0.69
CA GLU A 45 9.87 16.09 -0.53
C GLU A 45 9.74 14.56 -0.42
N ILE A 46 8.63 14.02 -0.91
CA ILE A 46 8.32 12.59 -0.94
C ILE A 46 8.74 12.01 -2.29
N SER A 47 9.56 10.97 -2.25
CA SER A 47 9.88 10.12 -3.39
C SER A 47 9.56 8.67 -3.03
N LEU A 48 8.65 8.05 -3.77
CA LEU A 48 8.25 6.67 -3.55
C LEU A 48 8.38 5.90 -4.87
N TYR A 49 8.90 4.69 -4.79
CA TYR A 49 8.91 3.75 -5.92
C TYR A 49 8.75 2.33 -5.40
N GLY A 50 8.20 1.46 -6.22
CA GLY A 50 7.94 0.10 -5.79
C GLY A 50 7.38 -0.75 -6.91
N GLY A 51 7.13 -1.99 -6.56
CA GLY A 51 6.54 -2.96 -7.44
C GLY A 51 5.79 -4.03 -6.67
N MET A 52 4.96 -4.76 -7.39
CA MET A 52 4.29 -5.93 -6.86
C MET A 52 4.13 -6.97 -7.96
N VAL A 53 4.11 -8.23 -7.54
CA VAL A 53 3.85 -9.38 -8.38
C VAL A 53 2.63 -10.09 -7.79
N ARG A 54 1.61 -10.29 -8.61
CA ARG A 54 0.42 -11.05 -8.23
C ARG A 54 0.42 -12.37 -8.98
N TRP A 55 0.15 -13.47 -8.28
CA TRP A 55 -0.02 -14.78 -8.89
C TRP A 55 -1.39 -15.34 -8.53
N GLY A 56 -2.26 -15.44 -9.54
CA GLY A 56 -3.59 -16.05 -9.43
C GLY A 56 -3.53 -17.57 -9.56
N PHE A 57 -3.59 -18.28 -8.44
CA PHE A 57 -3.53 -19.73 -8.41
C PHE A 57 -4.92 -20.40 -8.50
N TYR A 58 -6.00 -19.64 -8.29
CA TYR A 58 -7.36 -20.19 -8.37
C TYR A 58 -8.35 -19.22 -9.01
N GLN A 59 -9.16 -19.74 -9.93
CA GLN A 59 -10.29 -19.05 -10.52
C GLN A 59 -11.46 -20.05 -10.65
N GLY A 60 -12.59 -19.71 -10.05
CA GLY A 60 -13.79 -20.54 -10.11
C GLY A 60 -14.36 -20.56 -11.53
N ARG A 61 -14.70 -21.76 -12.02
CA ARG A 61 -15.35 -21.93 -13.33
C ARG A 61 -16.84 -21.61 -13.30
N TYR A 62 -17.50 -21.96 -12.20
CA TYR A 62 -18.95 -21.81 -12.02
C TYR A 62 -19.33 -20.76 -10.98
N LEU A 63 -18.41 -20.45 -10.08
CA LEU A 63 -18.55 -19.40 -9.09
C LEU A 63 -17.62 -18.25 -9.47
N PRO A 64 -18.07 -17.00 -9.34
CA PRO A 64 -17.29 -15.80 -9.67
C PRO A 64 -16.16 -15.53 -8.65
N VAL A 65 -15.52 -16.57 -8.11
CA VAL A 65 -14.52 -16.49 -7.05
C VAL A 65 -13.10 -16.60 -7.61
N SER A 66 -12.15 -15.97 -6.95
CA SER A 66 -10.73 -16.03 -7.29
C SER A 66 -9.86 -15.99 -6.04
N ALA A 67 -8.68 -16.59 -6.12
CA ALA A 67 -7.66 -16.47 -5.09
C ALA A 67 -6.28 -16.24 -5.72
N SER A 68 -5.48 -15.41 -5.08
CA SER A 68 -4.14 -15.06 -5.52
C SER A 68 -3.21 -14.77 -4.36
N VAL A 69 -1.91 -14.95 -4.58
CA VAL A 69 -0.87 -14.41 -3.69
C VAL A 69 -0.32 -13.13 -4.31
N LEU A 70 -0.04 -12.12 -3.51
CA LEU A 70 0.58 -10.88 -3.93
C LEU A 70 1.88 -10.70 -3.15
N PHE A 71 2.98 -10.44 -3.84
CA PHE A 71 4.25 -10.04 -3.24
C PHE A 71 4.49 -8.58 -3.59
N HIS A 72 4.86 -7.76 -2.63
CA HIS A 72 5.11 -6.35 -2.89
C HIS A 72 6.39 -5.86 -2.21
N GLY A 73 7.02 -4.88 -2.85
CA GLY A 73 8.24 -4.23 -2.37
C GLY A 73 8.18 -2.75 -2.71
N ASN A 74 8.36 -1.90 -1.72
CA ASN A 74 8.30 -0.45 -1.84
C ASN A 74 9.53 0.17 -1.18
N SER A 75 10.00 1.28 -1.73
CA SER A 75 10.95 2.14 -1.06
C SER A 75 10.46 3.58 -1.11
N GLY A 76 10.66 4.28 0.00
CA GLY A 76 10.31 5.68 0.13
C GLY A 76 11.46 6.49 0.69
N ASN A 77 11.53 7.74 0.29
CA ASN A 77 12.36 8.77 0.91
C ASN A 77 11.48 9.99 1.17
N ILE A 78 11.57 10.53 2.38
CA ILE A 78 10.84 11.71 2.82
C ILE A 78 11.90 12.71 3.31
N GLY A 79 12.03 13.83 2.60
CA GLY A 79 12.90 14.96 2.98
C GLY A 79 14.37 14.63 3.17
N ASN A 80 14.86 13.49 2.62
CA ASN A 80 16.18 12.92 2.96
C ASN A 80 16.41 12.66 4.47
N VAL A 81 15.38 12.76 5.29
CA VAL A 81 15.42 12.54 6.74
C VAL A 81 14.93 11.15 7.12
N LEU A 82 14.09 10.54 6.29
CA LEU A 82 13.58 9.19 6.48
C LEU A 82 13.63 8.43 5.16
N THR A 83 14.33 7.30 5.15
CA THR A 83 14.29 6.33 4.06
C THR A 83 13.63 5.05 4.55
N THR A 84 12.59 4.59 3.87
CA THR A 84 11.87 3.36 4.18
C THR A 84 12.05 2.34 3.06
N LYS A 85 12.11 1.07 3.46
CA LYS A 85 12.06 -0.09 2.56
C LYS A 85 11.09 -1.09 3.15
N THR A 86 10.04 -1.40 2.40
CA THR A 86 8.93 -2.20 2.87
C THR A 86 8.73 -3.39 1.93
N PHE A 87 8.63 -4.58 2.47
CA PHE A 87 8.36 -5.82 1.75
C PHE A 87 7.21 -6.55 2.40
N GLY A 88 6.40 -7.26 1.62
CA GLY A 88 5.29 -8.01 2.17
C GLY A 88 4.73 -9.03 1.20
N ALA A 89 3.87 -9.89 1.74
CA ALA A 89 3.11 -10.84 0.97
C ALA A 89 1.70 -11.02 1.52
N ASP A 90 0.74 -11.07 0.60
CA ASP A 90 -0.69 -11.11 0.89
C ASP A 90 -1.34 -12.32 0.24
N LEU A 91 -2.21 -12.98 1.00
CA LEU A 91 -3.19 -13.89 0.45
C LEU A 91 -4.48 -13.12 0.17
N MET A 92 -4.90 -13.14 -1.09
CA MET A 92 -6.04 -12.38 -1.59
C MET A 92 -7.14 -13.34 -2.07
N GLY A 93 -8.37 -13.05 -1.67
CA GLY A 93 -9.58 -13.67 -2.19
C GLY A 93 -10.53 -12.61 -2.74
N GLY A 94 -11.29 -12.93 -3.77
CA GLY A 94 -12.25 -11.98 -4.34
C GLY A 94 -13.38 -12.62 -5.11
N ILE A 95 -14.47 -11.87 -5.22
CA ILE A 95 -15.67 -12.22 -5.96
C ILE A 95 -15.92 -11.15 -7.02
N SER A 96 -16.16 -11.55 -8.27
CA SER A 96 -16.38 -10.64 -9.40
C SER A 96 -17.71 -10.90 -10.09
N VAL A 97 -18.68 -10.03 -9.88
CA VAL A 97 -20.03 -10.12 -10.47
C VAL A 97 -20.22 -8.96 -11.43
N ASN A 98 -20.33 -9.26 -12.73
CA ASN A 98 -20.50 -8.28 -13.81
C ASN A 98 -19.40 -7.20 -13.79
N GLN A 99 -19.76 -5.93 -13.53
CA GLN A 99 -18.84 -4.80 -13.50
C GLN A 99 -18.24 -4.54 -12.12
N ILE A 100 -18.64 -5.30 -11.08
CA ILE A 100 -18.20 -5.07 -9.70
C ILE A 100 -17.39 -6.27 -9.23
N SER A 101 -16.20 -5.99 -8.70
CA SER A 101 -15.35 -6.96 -8.02
C SER A 101 -15.11 -6.50 -6.60
N ILE A 102 -15.31 -7.38 -5.63
CA ILE A 102 -14.96 -7.14 -4.22
C ILE A 102 -13.82 -8.10 -3.89
N PHE A 103 -12.82 -7.60 -3.18
CA PHE A 103 -11.68 -8.39 -2.75
C PHE A 103 -11.33 -8.10 -1.30
N ALA A 104 -10.80 -9.12 -0.65
CA ALA A 104 -10.25 -9.02 0.69
C ALA A 104 -8.99 -9.88 0.76
N GLY A 105 -8.10 -9.52 1.67
CA GLY A 105 -6.88 -10.27 1.89
C GLY A 105 -6.28 -9.99 3.24
N PHE A 106 -5.29 -10.80 3.59
CA PHE A 106 -4.47 -10.63 4.76
C PHE A 106 -3.05 -11.03 4.42
N GLY A 107 -2.10 -10.41 5.10
CA GLY A 107 -0.71 -10.60 4.79
C GLY A 107 0.19 -10.16 5.92
N PHE A 108 1.48 -10.28 5.65
CA PHE A 108 2.53 -9.79 6.53
C PHE A 108 3.34 -8.72 5.80
N ILE A 109 3.75 -7.72 6.56
CA ILE A 109 4.55 -6.61 6.08
C ILE A 109 5.76 -6.44 7.00
N GLN A 110 6.91 -6.21 6.40
CA GLN A 110 8.13 -5.81 7.08
C GLN A 110 8.60 -4.49 6.50
N SER A 111 8.82 -3.50 7.35
CA SER A 111 9.30 -2.18 6.99
C SER A 111 10.57 -1.85 7.76
N ASN A 112 11.64 -1.54 7.04
CA ASN A 112 12.90 -1.06 7.58
C ASN A 112 12.98 0.45 7.32
N GLY A 113 13.04 1.25 8.38
CA GLY A 113 13.21 2.70 8.32
C GLY A 113 14.62 3.10 8.76
N VAL A 114 15.23 4.01 8.02
CA VAL A 114 16.49 4.66 8.39
C VAL A 114 16.21 6.15 8.54
N PHE A 115 16.47 6.67 9.73
CA PHE A 115 16.33 8.07 10.09
C PHE A 115 17.71 8.74 10.07
N THR A 116 17.85 9.78 9.26
CA THR A 116 19.08 10.57 9.16
C THR A 116 19.17 11.51 10.37
N GLY A 117 20.35 11.60 10.98
CA GLY A 117 20.66 12.54 12.06
C GLY A 117 21.50 13.74 11.60
N GLY A 118 21.77 14.69 12.51
CA GLY A 118 22.51 15.93 12.23
C GLY A 118 21.67 17.20 12.38
N THR A 119 22.19 18.36 11.95
CA THR A 119 21.58 19.69 12.18
C THR A 119 20.15 19.83 11.62
N ASN A 120 19.79 19.02 10.62
CA ASN A 120 18.45 18.93 10.02
C ASN A 120 17.84 17.51 10.12
N GLY A 121 18.44 16.62 10.93
CA GLY A 121 18.00 15.23 11.07
C GLY A 121 17.01 15.04 12.21
N VAL A 122 16.29 13.92 12.18
CA VAL A 122 15.29 13.54 13.21
C VAL A 122 15.82 12.50 14.20
N ALA A 123 16.99 11.91 13.93
CA ALA A 123 17.67 11.00 14.85
C ALA A 123 18.54 11.76 15.85
N GLY A 124 18.60 11.30 17.10
CA GLY A 124 19.47 11.87 18.14
C GLY A 124 20.97 11.60 17.96
N GLY A 125 21.35 10.76 16.99
CA GLY A 125 22.74 10.40 16.63
C GLY A 125 23.06 10.72 15.17
N SER A 126 23.95 9.96 14.52
CA SER A 126 24.24 10.12 13.07
C SER A 126 23.18 9.47 12.18
N GLU A 127 22.71 8.28 12.57
CA GLU A 127 21.58 7.56 11.96
C GLU A 127 20.84 6.76 13.05
N SER A 128 19.54 6.57 12.91
CA SER A 128 18.77 5.56 13.66
C SER A 128 18.09 4.60 12.69
N LYS A 129 18.00 3.32 13.06
CA LYS A 129 17.38 2.29 12.23
C LYS A 129 16.29 1.60 13.02
N GLU A 130 15.11 1.48 12.42
CA GLU A 130 13.98 0.80 13.02
C GLU A 130 13.44 -0.24 12.05
N THR A 131 13.05 -1.39 12.59
CA THR A 131 12.41 -2.45 11.83
C THR A 131 11.06 -2.75 12.47
N VAL A 132 10.01 -2.59 11.68
CA VAL A 132 8.64 -2.88 12.10
C VAL A 132 8.13 -4.03 11.25
N THR A 133 7.62 -5.05 11.91
CA THR A 133 6.94 -6.19 11.28
C THR A 133 5.52 -6.25 11.79
N GLY A 134 4.56 -6.46 10.91
CA GLY A 134 3.16 -6.52 11.28
C GLY A 134 2.35 -7.41 10.36
N LEU A 135 1.19 -7.81 10.85
CA LEU A 135 0.13 -8.33 9.99
C LEU A 135 -0.75 -7.17 9.54
N HIS A 136 -1.29 -7.29 8.35
CA HIS A 136 -2.27 -6.34 7.86
C HIS A 136 -3.39 -7.04 7.11
N THR A 137 -4.49 -6.32 6.96
CA THR A 137 -5.66 -6.81 6.24
C THR A 137 -6.08 -5.76 5.23
N VAL A 138 -6.50 -6.23 4.06
CA VAL A 138 -6.90 -5.37 2.96
C VAL A 138 -8.30 -5.72 2.55
N VAL A 139 -9.13 -4.70 2.30
CA VAL A 139 -10.47 -4.85 1.72
C VAL A 139 -10.63 -3.79 0.66
N GLY A 140 -11.22 -4.17 -0.47
CA GLY A 140 -11.45 -3.22 -1.54
C GLY A 140 -12.51 -3.66 -2.53
N ALA A 141 -12.86 -2.72 -3.38
CA ALA A 141 -13.79 -2.91 -4.47
C ALA A 141 -13.20 -2.31 -5.74
N ASN A 142 -13.49 -2.94 -6.88
CA ASN A 142 -13.14 -2.49 -8.20
C ASN A 142 -14.38 -2.45 -9.08
N LEU A 143 -14.52 -1.39 -9.84
CA LEU A 143 -15.69 -1.06 -10.63
C LEU A 143 -15.23 -0.82 -12.07
N ARG A 144 -15.71 -1.63 -13.00
CA ARG A 144 -15.40 -1.51 -14.42
C ARG A 144 -16.31 -0.46 -15.06
N LEU A 145 -15.72 0.53 -15.72
CA LEU A 145 -16.39 1.63 -16.40
C LEU A 145 -16.17 1.49 -17.90
N TYR A 146 -17.25 1.37 -18.68
CA TYR A 146 -17.21 1.42 -20.16
C TYR A 146 -16.08 0.56 -20.79
N ASP A 147 -16.01 -0.72 -20.41
CA ASP A 147 -15.08 -1.78 -20.83
C ASP A 147 -13.57 -1.56 -20.67
N ALA A 148 -13.05 -0.35 -20.90
CA ALA A 148 -11.64 -0.02 -20.85
C ALA A 148 -11.24 0.69 -19.55
N ALA A 149 -12.13 1.44 -18.89
CA ALA A 149 -11.79 2.17 -17.67
C ALA A 149 -12.15 1.35 -16.41
N PHE A 150 -11.48 1.64 -15.30
CA PHE A 150 -11.82 1.08 -14.01
C PHE A 150 -11.53 2.06 -12.87
N LEU A 151 -12.34 1.95 -11.81
CA LEU A 151 -12.16 2.63 -10.55
C LEU A 151 -12.03 1.58 -9.44
N ALA A 152 -10.96 1.65 -8.66
CA ALA A 152 -10.78 0.80 -7.49
C ALA A 152 -10.61 1.64 -6.23
N LEU A 153 -11.23 1.17 -5.15
CA LEU A 153 -11.08 1.69 -3.80
C LEU A 153 -10.57 0.58 -2.91
N GLN A 154 -9.61 0.89 -2.04
CA GLN A 154 -8.97 -0.06 -1.16
C GLN A 154 -8.73 0.58 0.21
N ILE A 155 -9.01 -0.16 1.26
CA ILE A 155 -8.65 0.14 2.63
C ILE A 155 -7.65 -0.92 3.08
N ASP A 156 -6.50 -0.47 3.54
CA ASP A 156 -5.49 -1.30 4.17
C ASP A 156 -5.44 -0.97 5.66
N ARG A 157 -5.61 -2.00 6.50
CA ARG A 157 -5.58 -1.88 7.95
C ARG A 157 -4.28 -2.49 8.48
N THR A 158 -3.35 -1.59 8.80
CA THR A 158 -2.13 -1.84 9.57
C THR A 158 -2.28 -1.21 10.97
N GLU A 159 -1.21 -0.73 11.59
CA GLU A 159 -1.26 0.15 12.77
C GLU A 159 -1.99 1.47 12.47
N VAL A 160 -1.75 2.05 11.29
CA VAL A 160 -2.44 3.24 10.79
C VAL A 160 -3.19 2.85 9.50
N PRO A 161 -4.51 3.09 9.41
CA PRO A 161 -5.26 2.74 8.21
C PRO A 161 -4.82 3.59 7.02
N VAL A 162 -4.73 2.97 5.84
CA VAL A 162 -4.43 3.65 4.58
C VAL A 162 -5.60 3.49 3.63
N LEU A 163 -6.14 4.61 3.16
CA LEU A 163 -7.15 4.64 2.12
C LEU A 163 -6.47 4.89 0.76
N SER A 164 -6.82 4.09 -0.23
CA SER A 164 -6.27 4.19 -1.59
C SER A 164 -7.37 4.19 -2.63
N GLY A 165 -7.30 5.15 -3.56
CA GLY A 165 -8.14 5.20 -4.75
C GLY A 165 -7.28 5.06 -6.01
N LYS A 166 -7.76 4.28 -6.98
CA LYS A 166 -7.08 4.07 -8.26
C LYS A 166 -8.09 4.23 -9.39
N LEU A 167 -7.79 5.14 -10.31
CA LEU A 167 -8.47 5.25 -11.59
C LEU A 167 -7.47 4.79 -12.67
N GLY A 168 -7.92 3.99 -13.63
CA GLY A 168 -7.05 3.52 -14.69
C GLY A 168 -7.76 3.01 -15.92
N PHE A 169 -6.95 2.66 -16.92
CA PHE A 169 -7.40 2.06 -18.16
C PHE A 169 -6.76 0.67 -18.33
N ARG A 170 -7.51 -0.26 -18.90
CA ARG A 170 -7.10 -1.62 -19.26
C ARG A 170 -7.44 -1.82 -20.74
N PHE A 171 -6.42 -2.18 -21.52
CA PHE A 171 -6.50 -2.49 -22.94
C PHE A 171 -6.32 -3.98 -23.15
#